data_AF-A0A3A9F1W5-F1
#
_entry.id   AF-A0A3A9F1W5-F1
#
_cell.length_a   1.000
_cell.length_b   1.000
_cell.length_c   1.000
_cell.angle_alpha   90.00
_cell.angle_beta   90.00
_cell.angle_gamma   90.00
#
_symmetry.space_group_name_H-M   'P 1'
#
loop_
_entity.id
_entity.type
_entity.pdbx_description
1 polymer ?
#
loop_
_entity_poly.entity_id
_entity_poly.type
_entity_poly.pdbx_seq_one_letter_code
_entity_poly.pdbx_strand_id
1 'polypeptide(L)'
;MLCQRVGGVDPLYSLEEVPLLPNLKSLSVQINRDDSMIRDFTPVTELSRLEKFSVEYAEKEIDLSFLAGMETVTGLALSNCRIEDLTFLECMVLP
;
A
#
# COMPACT_ATOMS: atom_id res chain seq x y z
N MET A 1 16.73 8.54 4.00
CA MET A 1 15.48 7.77 3.83
C MET A 1 14.35 8.77 3.84
N LEU A 2 13.79 9.09 2.67
CA LEU A 2 12.59 9.93 2.59
C LEU A 2 11.40 9.02 2.90
N CYS A 3 11.02 8.91 4.18
CA CYS A 3 9.70 8.41 4.54
C CYS A 3 8.71 9.51 4.16
N GLN A 4 8.22 9.50 2.92
CA GLN A 4 7.12 10.37 2.54
C GLN A 4 5.87 9.81 3.20
N ARG A 5 5.54 10.34 4.37
CA ARG A 5 4.23 10.20 4.99
C ARG A 5 3.26 10.93 4.06
N VAL A 6 2.48 10.20 3.28
CA VAL A 6 1.35 10.79 2.56
C VAL A 6 0.25 10.99 3.59
N GLY A 7 0.36 12.07 4.34
CA GLY A 7 -0.46 12.34 5.52
C GLY A 7 -0.45 13.83 5.85
N GLY A 8 -1.13 14.61 5.01
CA GLY A 8 -1.37 16.04 5.21
C GLY A 8 -2.82 16.36 4.90
N VAL A 9 -3.64 16.44 5.94
CA VAL A 9 -4.96 17.13 6.11
C VAL A 9 -6.04 17.11 5.03
N ASP A 10 -5.84 16.48 3.88
CA ASP A 10 -6.90 16.18 2.92
C ASP A 10 -7.20 14.68 2.96
N PRO A 11 -8.47 14.24 3.03
CA PRO A 11 -8.81 12.84 2.82
C PRO A 11 -8.30 12.46 1.42
N LEU A 12 -7.23 11.69 1.36
CA LEU A 12 -6.70 11.17 0.10
C LEU A 12 -7.71 10.14 -0.39
N TYR A 13 -8.56 10.55 -1.33
CA TYR A 13 -9.53 9.66 -1.96
C TYR A 13 -8.88 8.71 -2.97
N SER A 14 -7.62 8.95 -3.36
CA SER A 14 -6.92 8.22 -4.42
C SER A 14 -5.40 8.21 -4.22
N LEU A 15 -4.72 7.17 -4.72
CA LEU A 15 -3.26 7.03 -4.76
C LEU A 15 -2.66 7.42 -6.13
N GLU A 16 -3.43 8.06 -7.01
CA GLU A 16 -3.04 8.41 -8.40
C GLU A 16 -1.74 9.20 -8.55
N GLU A 17 -1.33 9.96 -7.53
CA GLU A 17 -0.10 10.76 -7.58
C GLU A 17 1.13 9.99 -7.09
N VAL A 18 0.95 8.83 -6.45
CA VAL A 18 2.05 8.00 -5.95
C VAL A 18 3.05 7.60 -7.05
N PRO A 19 2.63 7.24 -8.29
CA PRO A 19 3.55 7.00 -9.41
C PRO A 19 4.48 8.18 -9.75
N LEU A 20 4.12 9.41 -9.39
CA LEU A 20 4.98 10.60 -9.59
C LEU A 20 6.21 10.60 -8.64
N LEU A 21 6.31 9.59 -7.77
CA LEU A 21 7.40 9.38 -6.83
C LEU A 21 8.20 8.11 -7.20
N PRO A 22 8.82 8.02 -8.39
CA PRO A 22 9.39 6.78 -8.93
C PRO A 22 10.59 6.23 -8.14
N ASN A 23 11.12 7.01 -7.21
CA ASN A 23 12.23 6.62 -6.34
C ASN A 23 11.79 6.23 -4.92
N LEU A 24 10.48 6.13 -4.68
CA LEU A 24 9.92 5.78 -3.38
C LEU A 24 10.23 4.31 -3.04
N LYS A 25 11.00 4.12 -1.97
CA LYS A 25 11.35 2.79 -1.45
C LYS A 25 10.41 2.30 -0.35
N SER A 26 9.68 3.22 0.28
CA SER A 26 8.79 2.91 1.39
C SER A 26 7.52 3.73 1.26
N LEU A 27 6.38 3.06 1.28
CA LEU A 27 5.05 3.67 1.23
C LEU A 27 4.26 3.22 2.45
N SER A 28 3.72 4.20 3.17
CA SER A 28 2.85 3.96 4.31
C SER A 28 1.52 4.65 4.07
N VAL A 29 0.45 3.86 4.01
CA VAL A 29 -0.92 4.32 3.82
C VAL A 29 -1.65 4.18 5.15
N GLN A 30 -2.13 5.30 5.68
CA GLN A 30 -2.96 5.32 6.89
C GLN A 30 -4.39 5.64 6.49
N ILE A 31 -5.30 4.77 6.85
CA ILE A 31 -6.70 4.83 6.46
C ILE A 31 -7.52 5.26 7.69
N ASN A 32 -8.20 6.41 7.63
CA ASN A 32 -9.00 6.88 8.76
C ASN A 32 -10.37 6.18 8.81
N ARG A 33 -10.89 5.94 10.02
CA ARG A 33 -12.19 5.28 10.23
C ARG A 33 -13.40 6.09 9.76
N ASP A 34 -13.29 7.41 9.80
CA ASP A 34 -14.47 8.27 9.64
C ASP A 34 -14.82 8.58 8.18
N ASP A 35 -13.86 8.49 7.24
CA ASP A 35 -14.12 8.66 5.81
C ASP A 35 -12.92 8.19 4.96
N SER A 36 -12.80 6.88 4.76
CA SER A 36 -11.83 6.32 3.84
C SER A 36 -12.51 5.76 2.60
N MET A 37 -12.16 6.35 1.46
CA MET A 37 -12.52 5.85 0.14
C MET A 37 -11.31 5.28 -0.61
N ILE A 38 -10.15 5.11 0.03
CA ILE A 38 -9.00 4.44 -0.59
C ILE A 38 -9.37 2.97 -0.80
N ARG A 39 -9.85 2.69 -2.00
CA ARG A 39 -10.24 1.35 -2.47
C ARG A 39 -9.32 0.86 -3.57
N ASP A 40 -8.73 1.79 -4.32
CA ASP A 40 -7.87 1.47 -5.45
C ASP A 40 -6.40 1.66 -5.08
N PHE A 41 -5.70 0.54 -4.96
CA PHE A 41 -4.26 0.47 -4.75
C PHE A 41 -3.48 0.22 -6.04
N THR A 42 -4.16 0.14 -7.20
CA THR A 42 -3.51 -0.07 -8.51
C THR A 42 -2.35 0.89 -8.76
N PRO A 43 -2.40 2.20 -8.41
CA PRO A 43 -1.26 3.09 -8.64
C PRO A 43 0.04 2.67 -7.92
N VAL A 44 -0.02 1.82 -6.89
CA VAL A 44 1.15 1.31 -6.18
C VAL A 44 1.97 0.36 -7.06
N THR A 45 1.38 -0.30 -8.05
CA THR A 45 2.09 -1.22 -8.96
C THR A 45 3.15 -0.52 -9.81
N GLU A 46 2.98 0.78 -10.05
CA GLU A 46 3.93 1.60 -10.82
C GLU A 46 5.20 1.95 -10.03
N LEU A 47 5.23 1.68 -8.72
CA LEU A 47 6.40 1.92 -7.88
C LEU A 47 7.41 0.76 -7.99
N SER A 48 8.13 0.73 -9.11
CA SER A 48 9.11 -0.32 -9.44
C SER A 48 10.33 -0.41 -8.49
N ARG A 49 10.44 0.50 -7.50
CA ARG A 49 11.52 0.53 -6.50
C ARG A 49 11.01 0.38 -5.07
N LEU A 50 9.73 0.07 -4.90
CA LEU A 50 9.12 -0.06 -3.59
C LEU A 50 9.63 -1.32 -2.89
N GLU A 51 10.27 -1.13 -1.74
CA GLU A 51 10.81 -2.22 -0.93
C GLU A 51 9.92 -2.53 0.27
N LYS A 52 9.25 -1.49 0.81
CA LYS A 52 8.41 -1.58 2.01
C LYS A 52 7.03 -0.99 1.75
N PHE A 53 6.00 -1.77 2.02
CA PHE A 53 4.61 -1.34 1.94
C PHE A 53 3.92 -1.56 3.28
N SER A 54 3.26 -0.53 3.80
CA SER A 54 2.47 -0.66 5.02
C SER A 54 1.10 -0.03 4.89
N VAL A 55 0.07 -0.73 5.36
CA VAL A 55 -1.30 -0.21 5.45
C VAL A 55 -1.78 -0.30 6.89
N GLU A 56 -2.37 0.78 7.38
CA GLU A 56 -2.95 0.86 8.71
C GLU A 56 -4.43 1.24 8.64
N TYR A 57 -5.27 0.55 9.42
CA TYR A 57 -6.69 0.88 9.67
C TYR A 57 -7.63 0.75 8.45
N ALA A 58 -7.65 -0.41 7.80
CA ALA A 58 -8.65 -0.72 6.80
C ALA A 58 -9.89 -1.40 7.40
N GLU A 59 -10.95 -0.64 7.62
CA GLU A 59 -12.22 -1.17 8.15
C GLU A 59 -12.94 -2.06 7.13
N LYS A 60 -12.86 -1.69 5.85
CA LYS A 60 -13.37 -2.49 4.74
C LYS A 60 -12.28 -3.45 4.25
N GLU A 61 -12.74 -4.50 3.58
CA GLU A 61 -11.86 -5.42 2.87
C GLU A 61 -10.99 -4.65 1.87
N ILE A 62 -9.70 -4.98 1.84
CA ILE A 62 -8.76 -4.50 0.84
C ILE A 62 -8.27 -5.67 0.02
N ASP A 63 -8.33 -5.49 -1.29
CA ASP A 63 -7.65 -6.36 -2.25
C ASP A 63 -6.17 -5.96 -2.36
N LEU A 64 -5.29 -6.86 -1.93
CA LEU A 64 -3.83 -6.72 -2.00
C LEU A 64 -3.20 -7.67 -3.04
N SER A 65 -4.00 -8.26 -3.92
CA SER A 65 -3.53 -9.21 -4.95
C SER A 65 -2.46 -8.63 -5.87
N PHE A 66 -2.45 -7.30 -6.07
CA PHE A 66 -1.42 -6.61 -6.84
C PHE A 66 0.01 -6.82 -6.30
N LEU A 67 0.17 -7.12 -5.01
CA LEU A 67 1.48 -7.41 -4.40
C LEU A 67 2.13 -8.68 -4.98
N ALA A 68 1.34 -9.62 -5.52
CA ALA A 68 1.86 -10.85 -6.11
C ALA A 68 2.82 -10.59 -7.30
N GLY A 69 2.67 -9.46 -7.98
CA GLY A 69 3.55 -9.04 -9.09
C GLY A 69 4.70 -8.11 -8.69
N MET A 70 4.77 -7.69 -7.42
CA MET A 70 5.76 -6.71 -6.96
C MET A 70 7.02 -7.38 -6.43
N GLU A 71 7.94 -7.74 -7.33
CA GLU A 71 9.19 -8.46 -7.02
C GLU A 71 10.13 -7.72 -6.04
N THR A 72 9.99 -6.39 -5.90
CA THR A 72 10.88 -5.58 -5.05
C THR A 72 10.40 -5.48 -3.61
N VAL A 73 9.12 -5.77 -3.34
CA VAL A 73 8.53 -5.61 -2.00
C VAL A 73 8.98 -6.76 -1.11
N THR A 74 9.80 -6.43 -0.11
CA THR A 74 10.40 -7.37 0.84
C THR A 74 9.92 -7.12 2.28
N GLY A 75 9.24 -6.01 2.53
CA GLY A 75 8.62 -5.70 3.81
C GLY A 75 7.15 -5.36 3.63
N LEU A 76 6.28 -6.14 4.27
CA LEU A 76 4.84 -5.92 4.31
C LEU A 76 4.38 -5.78 5.77
N ALA A 77 3.71 -4.67 6.09
CA ALA A 77 3.14 -4.43 7.41
C ALA A 77 1.65 -4.05 7.29
N LEU A 78 0.79 -4.90 7.83
CA LEU A 78 -0.66 -4.74 7.77
C LEU A 78 -1.17 -4.68 9.20
N SER A 79 -1.72 -3.53 9.60
CA SER A 79 -2.22 -3.32 10.95
C SER A 79 -3.67 -2.89 10.88
N ASN A 80 -4.53 -3.54 11.67
CA ASN A 80 -5.97 -3.27 11.69
C ASN A 80 -6.60 -3.26 10.29
N CYS A 81 -6.19 -4.20 9.44
CA CYS A 81 -6.73 -4.38 8.09
C CYS A 81 -7.58 -5.65 8.05
N ARG A 82 -8.70 -5.59 7.32
CA ARG A 82 -9.49 -6.78 6.97
C ARG A 82 -9.05 -7.31 5.61
N ILE A 83 -8.47 -8.50 5.60
CA ILE A 83 -7.98 -9.17 4.38
C ILE A 83 -8.61 -10.57 4.35
N GLU A 84 -9.37 -10.88 3.30
CA GLU A 84 -10.04 -12.18 3.16
C GLU A 84 -9.22 -13.16 2.31
N ASP A 85 -8.48 -12.66 1.31
CA ASP A 85 -7.59 -13.44 0.46
C ASP A 85 -6.11 -13.11 0.73
N LEU A 86 -5.34 -14.13 1.12
CA LEU A 86 -3.89 -14.05 1.39
C LEU A 86 -3.06 -14.83 0.37
N THR A 87 -3.66 -15.38 -0.69
CA THR A 87 -2.96 -16.19 -1.72
C THR A 87 -1.83 -15.42 -2.40
N PHE A 88 -1.92 -14.08 -2.45
CA PHE A 88 -0.85 -13.22 -2.97
C PHE A 88 0.48 -13.40 -2.23
N LEU A 89 0.46 -13.80 -0.94
CA LEU A 89 1.66 -14.06 -0.16
C LEU A 89 2.45 -15.27 -0.66
N GLU A 90 1.79 -16.25 -1.30
CA GLU A 90 2.47 -17.42 -1.86
C GLU A 90 3.40 -17.04 -3.01
N CYS A 91 3.07 -15.95 -3.72
CA CYS A 91 3.89 -15.41 -4.80
C CYS A 91 4.94 -14.40 -4.32
N MET A 92 4.84 -13.91 -3.08
CA MET A 92 5.84 -12.99 -2.52
C MET A 92 7.09 -13.76 -2.11
N VAL A 93 8.20 -13.48 -2.78
CA VAL A 93 9.52 -14.02 -2.38
C VAL A 93 10.08 -13.13 -1.28
N LEU A 94 9.64 -13.36 -0.04
CA LEU A 94 10.21 -12.71 1.15
C LEU A 94 11.59 -13.35 1.45
N PRO A 95 12.68 -12.56 1.56
CA PRO A 95 14.00 -13.07 1.94
C PRO A 95 14.10 -13.47 3.42
#